data_AF-A0A6V7JUG6-F1
#
_entry.id   AF-A0A6V7JUG6-F1
#
_cell.length_a   1.000
_cell.length_b   1.000
_cell.length_c   1.000
_cell.angle_alpha   90.00
_cell.angle_beta   90.00
_cell.angle_gamma   90.00
#
_symmetry.space_group_name_H-M   'P 1'
#
loop_
_entity.id
_entity.type
_entity.pdbx_description
1 polymer ?
#
loop_
_entity_poly.entity_id
_entity_poly.type
_entity_poly.pdbx_seq_one_letter_code
_entity_poly.pdbx_strand_id
1 'polypeptide(L)' 'TDNQRVIISIKDVNDEAPYFINKPLPMQAVVQLNAPPNTHVFTLQARDPDTDHNIHYFIVRDR' A
#
# COMPACT_ATOMS: atom_id res chain seq x y z
N THR A 1 5.73 -18.61 47.66
CA THR A 1 5.39 -17.54 46.71
C THR A 1 4.64 -18.19 45.58
N ASP A 2 3.33 -17.95 45.51
CA ASP A 2 2.50 -18.54 44.49
C ASP A 2 2.65 -17.74 43.19
N ASN A 3 3.01 -18.40 42.10
CA ASN A 3 3.34 -17.75 40.83
C ASN A 3 2.29 -18.17 39.80
N GLN A 4 1.47 -17.23 39.33
CA GLN A 4 0.41 -17.52 38.38
C GLN A 4 0.79 -17.02 36.98
N ARG A 5 0.63 -17.88 35.98
CA ARG A 5 0.87 -17.56 34.57
C ARG A 5 -0.41 -17.09 33.90
N VAL A 6 -0.38 -15.88 33.34
CA VAL A 6 -1.44 -15.34 32.47
C VAL A 6 -0.94 -15.38 31.03
N ILE A 7 -1.76 -15.86 30.10
CA ILE A 7 -1.47 -15.84 28.66
C ILE A 7 -2.40 -14.81 28.03
N ILE A 8 -1.82 -13.83 27.36
CA ILE A 8 -2.55 -12.82 26.59
C ILE A 8 -2.31 -13.11 25.11
N SER A 9 -3.38 -13.27 24.35
CA SER A 9 -3.33 -13.35 22.90
C SER A 9 -3.83 -12.03 22.32
N ILE A 10 -3.04 -11.44 21.43
CA ILE A 10 -3.37 -10.21 20.73
C ILE A 10 -3.82 -10.60 19.32
N LYS A 11 -5.00 -10.11 18.93
CA LYS A 11 -5.53 -10.29 17.58
C LYS A 11 -5.30 -8.99 16.80
N ASP A 12 -4.80 -9.15 15.59
CA ASP A 12 -4.65 -8.07 14.63
C ASP A 12 -6.01 -7.47 14.22
N VAL A 13 -6.04 -6.17 14.01
CA VAL A 13 -7.21 -5.40 13.56
C VAL A 13 -6.72 -4.44 12.49
N ASN A 14 -7.50 -4.26 11.43
CA ASN A 14 -7.18 -3.33 10.36
C ASN A 14 -7.28 -1.87 10.85
N ASP A 15 -6.19 -1.31 11.36
CA ASP A 15 -6.14 0.04 11.93
C ASP A 15 -5.00 0.91 11.37
N GLU A 16 -4.17 0.38 10.46
CA GLU A 16 -3.11 1.13 9.80
C GLU A 16 -3.50 1.46 8.35
N ALA A 17 -3.18 2.68 7.89
CA ALA A 17 -3.52 3.09 6.53
C ALA A 17 -2.48 2.62 5.50
N PRO A 18 -2.89 2.27 4.27
CA PRO A 18 -1.95 1.95 3.21
C PRO A 18 -1.14 3.18 2.78
N TYR A 19 0.13 2.97 2.44
CA TYR A 19 1.03 4.03 1.98
C TYR A 19 1.83 3.62 0.74
N PHE A 20 2.12 4.59 -0.13
CA PHE A 20 2.91 4.34 -1.34
C PHE A 20 4.39 4.12 -1.02
N ILE A 21 4.97 3.11 -1.67
CA ILE A 21 6.39 2.76 -1.52
C ILE A 21 7.23 3.07 -2.77
N ASN A 22 6.62 3.54 -3.85
CA ASN A 22 7.37 4.03 -5.02
C ASN A 22 8.31 5.16 -4.62
N LYS A 23 9.55 5.09 -5.12
CA LYS A 23 10.57 6.12 -4.97
C LYS A 23 11.25 6.36 -6.34
N PRO A 24 11.74 7.57 -6.63
CA PRO A 24 11.68 8.78 -5.80
C PRO A 24 10.28 9.43 -5.78
N LEU A 25 10.09 10.41 -4.89
CA LEU A 25 8.92 11.29 -4.86
C LEU A 25 9.32 12.70 -5.34
N PRO A 26 8.48 13.41 -6.13
CA PRO A 26 7.21 12.94 -6.69
C PRO A 26 7.42 11.84 -7.72
N MET A 27 6.42 10.96 -7.89
CA MET A 27 6.47 9.90 -8.88
C MET A 27 6.44 10.51 -10.29
N GLN A 28 7.42 10.19 -11.11
CA GLN A 28 7.52 10.67 -12.48
C GLN A 28 7.72 9.49 -13.42
N ALA A 29 7.07 9.56 -14.59
CA ALA A 29 7.21 8.60 -15.67
C ALA A 29 7.17 9.34 -17.01
N VAL A 30 7.76 8.75 -18.03
CA VAL A 30 7.76 9.26 -19.39
C VAL A 30 7.15 8.22 -20.32
N VAL A 31 6.51 8.67 -21.39
CA VAL A 31 5.91 7.81 -22.41
C VAL A 31 6.31 8.33 -23.79
N GLN A 32 6.53 7.42 -24.74
CA GLN A 32 6.86 7.80 -26.12
C GLN A 32 5.66 8.47 -26.80
N LEU A 33 5.93 9.46 -27.66
CA LEU A 33 4.88 10.19 -28.40
C LEU A 33 4.03 9.28 -29.31
N ASN A 34 4.60 8.18 -29.78
CA ASN A 34 3.96 7.20 -30.66
C ASN A 34 3.62 5.89 -29.93
N ALA A 35 3.55 5.90 -28.59
CA ALA A 35 3.20 4.72 -27.83
C ALA A 35 1.80 4.20 -28.23
N PRO A 36 1.65 2.91 -28.54
CA PRO A 36 0.36 2.34 -28.92
C PRO A 36 -0.63 2.35 -27.74
N PRO A 37 -1.94 2.19 -28.00
CA PRO A 37 -2.93 2.00 -26.94
C PRO A 37 -2.55 0.85 -26.00
N ASN A 38 -2.83 1.03 -24.70
CA ASN A 38 -2.49 0.09 -23.61
C ASN A 38 -0.99 -0.07 -23.32
N THR A 39 -0.11 0.83 -23.78
CA THR A 39 1.28 0.85 -23.31
C THR A 39 1.32 1.05 -21.80
N HIS A 40 2.03 0.15 -21.12
CA HIS A 40 2.35 0.29 -19.70
C HIS A 40 3.30 1.47 -19.48
N VAL A 41 2.97 2.36 -18.56
CA VAL A 41 3.74 3.59 -18.28
C VAL A 41 4.37 3.56 -16.89
N PHE A 42 3.58 3.16 -15.89
CA PHE A 42 4.00 3.17 -14.50
C PHE A 42 3.18 2.16 -13.67
N THR A 43 3.77 1.63 -12.61
CA THR A 43 3.10 0.76 -11.65
C THR A 43 3.08 1.44 -10.29
N LEU A 44 1.89 1.71 -9.75
CA LEU A 44 1.72 2.13 -8.36
C LEU A 44 1.94 0.92 -7.45
N GLN A 45 2.65 1.14 -6.34
CA GLN A 45 2.89 0.13 -5.32
C GLN A 45 2.65 0.75 -3.95
N ALA A 46 1.80 0.10 -3.16
CA ALA A 46 1.47 0.51 -1.81
C ALA A 46 1.69 -0.67 -0.87
N ARG A 47 1.85 -0.36 0.41
CA ARG A 47 1.97 -1.33 1.48
C ARG A 47 1.03 -0.94 2.61
N ASP A 48 0.50 -1.94 3.24
CA ASP A 48 -0.33 -1.88 4.42
C ASP A 48 0.18 -2.97 5.38
N PRO A 49 0.47 -2.65 6.65
CA PRO A 49 1.04 -3.62 7.58
C PRO A 49 0.02 -4.62 8.13
N ASP A 50 -1.28 -4.40 7.95
CA ASP A 50 -2.34 -5.22 8.53
C ASP A 50 -2.43 -6.58 7.83
N THR A 51 -2.68 -7.65 8.59
CA THR A 51 -2.67 -9.02 8.05
C THR A 51 -3.78 -9.25 7.04
N ASP A 52 -4.91 -8.57 7.20
CA ASP A 52 -6.09 -8.67 6.33
C ASP A 52 -6.21 -7.49 5.34
N HIS A 53 -5.11 -6.80 5.06
CA HIS A 53 -5.09 -5.64 4.18
C HIS A 53 -5.70 -5.94 2.80
N ASN A 54 -6.37 -4.94 2.21
CA ASN A 54 -6.96 -5.05 0.88
C ASN A 54 -6.76 -3.76 0.08
N ILE A 55 -5.73 -3.74 -0.77
CA ILE A 55 -5.29 -2.53 -1.47
C ILE A 55 -5.99 -2.40 -2.83
N HIS A 56 -6.61 -1.24 -3.07
CA HIS A 56 -7.22 -0.86 -4.35
C HIS A 56 -6.60 0.45 -4.86
N TYR A 57 -6.28 0.50 -6.16
CA TYR A 57 -5.67 1.66 -6.79
C TYR A 57 -6.69 2.44 -7.62
N PHE A 58 -6.71 3.76 -7.45
CA PHE A 58 -7.61 4.67 -8.18
C PHE A 58 -6.84 5.86 -8.72
N ILE A 59 -7.23 6.35 -9.90
CA ILE A 59 -6.82 7.66 -10.39
C ILE A 59 -7.88 8.65 -9.95
N VAL A 60 -7.53 9.52 -9.02
CA VAL A 60 -8.37 10.64 -8.58
C VAL A 60 -7.73 11.95 -9.04
N ARG A 61 -8.53 12.92 -9.48
CA ARG A 61 -8.04 14.28 -9.69
C ARG A 61 -8.10 15.00 -8.35
N ASP A 62 -7.01 15.69 -7.99
CA ASP A 62 -7.07 16.65 -6.91
C ASP A 62 -8.03 17.80 -7.32
N ARG A 63 -8.82 18.28 -6.35
CA ARG A 63 -9.84 19.32 -6.58
C ARG A 63 -9.22 20.70 -6.77
#